data_AF-A0A7J0DPJ2-F1
#
_entry.id   AF-A0A7J0DPJ2-F1
#
_cell.length_a   1.000
_cell.length_b   1.000
_cell.length_c   1.000
_cell.angle_alpha   90.00
_cell.angle_beta   90.00
_cell.angle_gamma   90.00
#
_symmetry.space_group_name_H-M   'P 1'
#
loop_
_entity.id
_entity.type
_entity.pdbx_description
1 polymer ?
#
loop_
_entity_poly.entity_id
_entity_poly.type
_entity_poly.pdbx_seq_one_letter_code
_entity_poly.pdbx_strand_id
1 'polypeptide(L)'
;MHIADLTTASAKKTKDFLPFLQQKRLPAVVEYVLSGHRFYCFVPKEMCNIAFSFSGVRCPDRDEPLSDKTIALMRQKLMQRWKLLIELKLSWDSIWESKTNRTVTLLEAGLAKLQTSFGTDRIPDAHLLAQAEQSAKRQKLKIWENFVEGEEISTGPATDCWGVLLD
;
A
#
# COMPACT_ATOMS: atom_id res chain seq x y z
N MET A 1 -0.40 14.75 26.10
CA MET A 1 0.54 14.56 24.97
C MET A 1 -0.25 14.81 23.70
N HIS A 2 0.19 15.72 22.85
CA HIS A 2 -0.56 16.11 21.65
C HIS A 2 -0.06 15.30 20.44
N ILE A 3 -0.94 14.52 19.82
CA ILE A 3 -0.63 13.77 18.59
C ILE A 3 -0.90 14.69 17.40
N ALA A 4 0.08 14.81 16.49
CA ALA A 4 -0.09 15.60 15.27
C ALA A 4 -0.80 14.77 14.20
N ASP A 5 -2.04 15.14 13.85
CA ASP A 5 -2.71 14.54 12.68
C ASP A 5 -2.21 15.21 11.39
N LEU A 6 -1.42 14.50 10.58
CA LEU A 6 -0.92 14.99 9.29
C LEU A 6 -1.89 14.74 8.14
N THR A 7 -2.99 14.02 8.38
CA THR A 7 -4.01 13.73 7.35
C THR A 7 -4.97 14.88 7.12
N THR A 8 -5.08 15.79 8.09
CA THR A 8 -5.87 17.03 8.00
C THR A 8 -5.01 18.28 8.21
N ALA A 9 -3.69 18.11 8.27
CA ALA A 9 -2.76 19.21 8.46
C ALA A 9 -2.56 20.01 7.16
N SER A 10 -2.15 21.27 7.31
CA SER A 10 -1.75 22.05 6.14
C SER A 10 -0.50 21.47 5.48
N ALA A 11 -0.39 21.61 4.17
CA ALA A 11 0.78 21.23 3.38
C ALA A 11 2.11 21.72 3.97
N LYS A 12 2.13 22.93 4.53
CA LYS A 12 3.30 23.48 5.20
C LYS A 12 3.72 22.64 6.40
N LYS A 13 2.76 22.32 7.27
CA LYS A 13 3.01 21.51 8.47
C LYS A 13 3.47 20.10 8.08
N THR A 14 2.86 19.49 7.07
CA THR A 14 3.28 18.15 6.61
C THR A 14 4.71 18.15 6.06
N LYS A 15 5.11 19.20 5.34
CA LYS A 15 6.49 19.37 4.84
C LYS A 15 7.52 19.46 5.97
N ASP A 16 7.16 20.04 7.11
CA ASP A 16 8.05 20.12 8.27
C ASP A 16 8.33 18.72 8.88
N PHE A 17 7.40 17.77 8.75
CA PHE A 17 7.56 16.39 9.24
C PHE A 17 8.28 15.47 8.26
N LEU A 18 8.24 15.79 6.96
CA LEU A 18 8.74 14.93 5.89
C LEU A 18 10.19 14.45 6.08
N PRO A 19 11.15 15.30 6.52
CA PRO A 19 12.54 14.86 6.75
C PRO A 19 12.65 13.74 7.80
N PHE A 20 11.79 13.73 8.82
CA PHE A 20 11.79 12.70 9.85
C PHE A 20 11.13 11.40 9.37
N LEU A 21 10.09 11.55 8.55
CA LEU A 21 9.31 10.45 8.00
C LEU A 21 10.06 9.67 6.90
N GLN A 22 10.98 10.31 6.17
CA GLN A 22 11.69 9.71 5.03
C GLN A 22 13.10 9.19 5.36
N GLN A 23 13.61 9.39 6.58
CA GLN A 23 14.99 9.01 6.93
C GLN A 23 15.26 7.50 6.89
N LYS A 24 14.31 6.70 7.38
CA LYS A 24 14.42 5.24 7.48
C LYS A 24 13.05 4.61 7.64
N ARG A 25 13.01 3.28 7.66
CA ARG A 25 11.84 2.52 8.07
C ARG A 25 11.44 2.88 9.51
N LEU A 26 10.18 3.30 9.68
CA LEU A 26 9.64 3.74 10.97
C LEU A 26 8.64 2.71 11.52
N PRO A 27 8.73 2.35 12.81
CA PRO A 27 7.67 1.61 13.47
C PRO A 27 6.35 2.38 13.38
N ALA A 28 5.30 1.71 12.96
CA ALA A 28 3.96 2.28 12.88
C ALA A 28 2.89 1.25 13.23
N VAL A 29 1.75 1.73 13.69
CA VAL A 29 0.56 0.92 13.93
C VAL A 29 -0.50 1.33 12.92
N VAL A 30 -1.01 0.37 12.15
CA VAL A 30 -2.17 0.62 11.27
C VAL A 30 -3.40 0.67 12.16
N GLU A 31 -3.98 1.86 12.29
CA GLU A 31 -5.18 2.09 13.09
C GLU A 31 -6.43 1.83 12.27
N TYR A 32 -6.41 2.18 10.97
CA TYR A 32 -7.55 1.99 10.08
C TYR A 32 -7.13 1.62 8.65
N VAL A 33 -7.95 0.81 7.99
CA VAL A 33 -7.79 0.42 6.57
C VAL A 33 -8.88 1.14 5.77
N LEU A 34 -8.46 2.13 4.97
CA LEU A 34 -9.32 2.99 4.15
C LEU A 34 -9.77 2.27 2.88
N SER A 35 -8.84 1.53 2.25
CA SER A 35 -9.07 0.68 1.07
C SER A 35 -8.06 -0.47 1.06
N GLY A 36 -8.10 -1.33 0.04
CA GLY A 36 -7.11 -2.42 -0.11
C GLY A 36 -5.64 -1.96 -0.11
N HIS A 37 -5.36 -0.73 -0.53
CA HIS A 37 -4.01 -0.18 -0.59
C HIS A 37 -3.82 1.11 0.21
N ARG A 38 -4.84 1.67 0.89
CA ARG A 38 -4.75 2.93 1.65
C ARG A 38 -5.00 2.71 3.14
N PHE A 39 -4.19 3.33 4.00
CA PHE A 39 -4.13 3.09 5.43
C PHE A 39 -4.00 4.39 6.21
N TYR A 40 -4.54 4.40 7.43
CA TYR A 40 -4.26 5.40 8.45
C TYR A 40 -3.34 4.78 9.50
N CYS A 41 -2.18 5.40 9.71
CA CYS A 41 -1.11 4.85 10.53
C CYS A 41 -0.69 5.84 11.61
N PHE A 42 -0.52 5.36 12.83
CA PHE A 42 0.14 6.10 13.91
C PHE A 42 1.63 5.76 13.93
N VAL A 43 2.48 6.78 14.00
CA VAL A 43 3.95 6.67 14.12
C VAL A 43 4.36 7.10 15.52
N PRO A 44 4.61 6.17 16.47
CA PRO A 44 4.84 6.52 17.87
C PRO A 44 6.04 7.42 18.11
N LYS A 45 7.13 7.23 17.35
CA LYS A 45 8.37 7.99 17.52
C LYS A 45 8.20 9.47 17.20
N GLU A 46 7.41 9.78 16.16
CA GLU A 46 7.18 11.15 15.70
C GLU A 46 5.87 11.73 16.25
N MET A 47 5.15 10.95 17.07
CA MET A 47 3.86 11.32 17.69
C MET A 47 2.88 11.91 16.67
N CYS A 48 2.78 11.27 15.50
CA CYS A 48 1.93 11.74 14.41
C CYS A 48 1.12 10.62 13.76
N ASN A 49 -0.02 11.01 13.20
CA ASN A 49 -0.82 10.17 12.33
C ASN A 49 -0.58 10.57 10.88
N ILE A 50 -0.49 9.56 10.02
CA ILE A 50 -0.29 9.73 8.58
C ILE A 50 -1.30 8.90 7.80
N ALA A 51 -1.63 9.39 6.61
CA ALA A 51 -2.27 8.58 5.59
C ALA A 51 -1.18 8.03 4.68
N PHE A 52 -1.30 6.75 4.35
CA PHE A 52 -0.24 5.98 3.71
C PHE A 52 -0.86 5.04 2.66
N SER A 53 -0.16 4.81 1.55
CA SER A 53 -0.66 3.94 0.47
C SER A 53 0.41 2.96 -0.03
N PHE A 54 0.03 1.72 -0.35
CA PHE A 54 0.93 0.83 -1.09
C PHE A 54 1.17 1.35 -2.50
N SER A 55 2.44 1.56 -2.82
CA SER A 55 2.86 1.87 -4.18
C SER A 55 3.01 0.61 -5.03
N GLY A 56 2.82 0.77 -6.35
CA GLY A 56 3.07 -0.29 -7.32
C GLY A 56 2.00 -1.37 -7.37
N VAL A 57 0.83 -1.16 -6.76
CA VAL A 57 -0.31 -2.08 -6.90
C VAL A 57 -1.62 -1.36 -7.16
N ARG A 58 -2.46 -2.00 -7.95
CA ARG A 58 -3.85 -1.62 -8.17
C ARG A 58 -4.76 -2.62 -7.46
N CYS A 59 -5.48 -2.15 -6.44
CA CYS A 59 -6.53 -2.92 -5.78
C CYS A 59 -7.90 -2.61 -6.41
N PRO A 60 -8.90 -3.48 -6.27
CA PRO A 60 -10.28 -3.12 -6.55
C PRO A 60 -10.72 -1.88 -5.77
N ASP A 61 -11.36 -0.93 -6.45
CA ASP A 61 -11.96 0.26 -5.83
C ASP A 61 -13.23 -0.09 -5.05
N ARG A 62 -13.79 0.85 -4.27
CA ARG A 62 -14.88 0.57 -3.31
C ARG A 62 -16.11 -0.07 -3.95
N ASP A 63 -16.42 0.33 -5.17
CA ASP A 63 -17.56 -0.09 -5.98
C ASP A 63 -17.25 -1.31 -6.87
N GLU A 64 -16.01 -1.77 -6.88
CA GLU A 64 -15.61 -2.92 -7.67
C GLU A 64 -15.80 -4.25 -6.94
N PRO A 65 -16.02 -5.35 -7.70
CA PRO A 65 -16.04 -6.69 -7.13
C PRO A 65 -14.78 -6.97 -6.29
N LEU A 66 -14.96 -7.69 -5.19
CA LEU A 66 -13.91 -8.12 -4.27
C LEU A 66 -13.30 -7.02 -3.39
N SER A 67 -13.71 -5.75 -3.51
CA SER A 67 -13.22 -4.65 -2.67
C SER A 67 -13.29 -4.95 -1.17
N ASP A 68 -14.46 -5.41 -0.70
CA ASP A 68 -14.66 -5.77 0.71
C ASP A 68 -13.74 -6.91 1.16
N LYS A 69 -13.48 -7.88 0.28
CA LYS A 69 -12.56 -9.01 0.58
C LYS A 69 -11.12 -8.51 0.68
N THR A 70 -10.72 -7.59 -0.19
CA THR A 70 -9.40 -6.94 -0.15
C THR A 70 -9.21 -6.15 1.14
N ILE A 71 -10.19 -5.34 1.53
CA ILE A 71 -10.18 -4.58 2.78
C ILE A 71 -10.12 -5.52 3.99
N ALA A 72 -10.95 -6.57 4.00
CA ALA A 72 -10.99 -7.56 5.08
C ALA A 72 -9.64 -8.28 5.25
N LEU A 73 -9.00 -8.68 4.14
CA LEU A 73 -7.67 -9.29 4.18
C LEU A 73 -6.64 -8.34 4.82
N MET A 74 -6.63 -7.07 4.41
CA MET A 74 -5.67 -6.10 4.92
C MET A 74 -5.92 -5.74 6.39
N ARG A 75 -7.19 -5.67 6.82
CA ARG A 75 -7.54 -5.53 8.24
C ARG A 75 -6.99 -6.69 9.06
N GLN A 76 -7.21 -7.92 8.61
CA GLN A 76 -6.70 -9.12 9.27
C GLN A 76 -5.17 -9.13 9.33
N LYS A 77 -4.50 -8.65 8.28
CA LYS A 77 -3.04 -8.75 8.12
C LYS A 77 -2.25 -7.59 8.72
N LEU A 78 -2.86 -6.41 8.93
CA LEU A 78 -2.11 -5.22 9.32
C LEU A 78 -2.64 -4.48 10.55
N MET A 79 -3.96 -4.45 10.80
CA MET A 79 -4.49 -3.61 11.89
C MET A 79 -3.93 -4.01 13.25
N GLN A 80 -3.64 -3.01 14.07
CA GLN A 80 -3.23 -3.17 15.47
C GLN A 80 -2.01 -4.08 15.66
N ARG A 81 -1.11 -4.11 14.66
CA ARG A 81 0.15 -4.85 14.73
C ARG A 81 1.31 -3.90 15.02
N TRP A 82 2.05 -4.20 16.08
CA TRP A 82 3.16 -3.39 16.56
C TRP A 82 4.51 -3.65 15.85
N LYS A 83 4.59 -4.70 15.03
CA LYS A 83 5.83 -5.11 14.32
C LYS A 83 5.97 -4.52 12.91
N LEU A 84 5.06 -3.62 12.52
CA LEU A 84 5.05 -3.05 11.18
C LEU A 84 6.03 -1.89 11.09
N LEU A 85 6.73 -1.83 9.95
CA LEU A 85 7.64 -0.77 9.58
C LEU A 85 7.13 -0.11 8.30
N ILE A 86 6.85 1.18 8.32
CA ILE A 86 6.53 1.96 7.12
C ILE A 86 7.80 2.54 6.51
N GLU A 87 7.88 2.57 5.19
CA GLU A 87 8.91 3.27 4.42
C GLU A 87 8.21 4.25 3.49
N LEU A 88 8.42 5.54 3.74
CA LEU A 88 7.86 6.64 2.96
C LEU A 88 8.96 7.23 2.07
N LYS A 89 8.72 7.30 0.76
CA LYS A 89 9.65 7.94 -0.19
C LYS A 89 8.90 8.70 -1.26
N LEU A 90 9.58 9.63 -1.93
CA LEU A 90 8.97 10.45 -2.99
C LEU A 90 8.34 9.61 -4.13
N SER A 91 8.80 8.39 -4.35
CA SER A 91 8.37 7.55 -5.47
C SER A 91 7.71 6.23 -5.08
N TRP A 92 7.82 5.81 -3.82
CA TRP A 92 7.25 4.55 -3.38
C TRP A 92 7.11 4.45 -1.87
N ASP A 93 5.92 4.04 -1.47
CA ASP A 93 5.49 3.86 -0.10
C ASP A 93 5.20 2.37 0.15
N SER A 94 5.75 1.81 1.23
CA SER A 94 5.64 0.36 1.53
C SER A 94 5.53 0.06 3.04
N ILE A 95 4.81 -1.02 3.39
CA ILE A 95 4.80 -1.59 4.75
C ILE A 95 5.62 -2.88 4.75
N TRP A 96 6.44 -3.03 5.77
CA TRP A 96 7.30 -4.17 6.01
C TRP A 96 6.95 -4.83 7.34
N GLU A 97 6.97 -6.15 7.36
CA GLU A 97 7.04 -6.92 8.60
C GLU A 97 8.34 -7.74 8.53
N SER A 98 9.27 -7.48 9.44
CA SER A 98 10.65 -8.00 9.35
C SER A 98 11.33 -7.62 8.03
N LYS A 99 11.53 -8.58 7.11
CA LYS A 99 12.14 -8.36 5.78
C LYS A 99 11.16 -8.54 4.62
N THR A 100 9.87 -8.68 4.92
CA THR A 100 8.84 -8.98 3.92
C THR A 100 7.99 -7.75 3.64
N ASN A 101 7.98 -7.32 2.38
CA ASN A 101 7.07 -6.30 1.89
C ASN A 101 5.63 -6.84 1.88
N ARG A 102 4.73 -6.18 2.61
CA ARG A 102 3.35 -6.67 2.80
C ARG A 102 2.47 -6.55 1.57
N THR A 103 2.88 -5.79 0.56
CA THR A 103 2.23 -5.74 -0.75
C THR A 103 2.11 -7.13 -1.39
N VAL A 104 3.08 -8.02 -1.13
CA VAL A 104 3.07 -9.41 -1.62
C VAL A 104 1.78 -10.15 -1.24
N THR A 105 1.22 -9.86 -0.06
CA THR A 105 0.01 -10.51 0.47
C THR A 105 -1.20 -10.32 -0.45
N LEU A 106 -1.32 -9.14 -1.07
CA LEU A 106 -2.43 -8.82 -1.97
C LEU A 106 -2.26 -9.53 -3.32
N LEU A 107 -1.03 -9.53 -3.84
CA LEU A 107 -0.69 -10.15 -5.12
C LEU A 107 -0.84 -11.67 -5.06
N GLU A 108 -0.31 -12.32 -4.02
CA GLU A 108 -0.44 -13.77 -3.80
C GLU A 108 -1.89 -14.21 -3.65
N ALA A 109 -2.74 -13.38 -3.03
CA ALA A 109 -4.16 -13.65 -2.87
C ALA A 109 -4.99 -13.42 -4.15
N GLY A 110 -4.39 -12.86 -5.21
CA GLY A 110 -5.11 -12.44 -6.41
C GLY A 110 -6.06 -11.26 -6.18
N LEU A 111 -5.80 -10.43 -5.16
CA LEU A 111 -6.66 -9.29 -4.79
C LEU A 111 -6.05 -7.93 -5.19
N ALA A 112 -4.94 -7.95 -5.92
CA ALA A 112 -4.37 -6.77 -6.56
C ALA A 112 -3.61 -7.16 -7.83
N LYS A 113 -3.38 -6.17 -8.70
CA LYS A 113 -2.48 -6.26 -9.86
C LYS A 113 -1.21 -5.46 -9.58
N LEU A 114 -0.07 -5.94 -10.03
CA LEU A 114 1.17 -5.18 -10.03
C LEU A 114 1.05 -4.05 -11.04
N GLN A 115 1.31 -2.82 -10.60
CA GLN A 115 1.28 -1.64 -11.45
C GLN A 115 2.72 -1.19 -11.75
N THR A 116 3.14 -1.38 -13.00
CA THR A 116 4.51 -1.14 -13.47
C THR A 116 4.72 0.24 -14.09
N SER A 117 3.66 1.04 -14.23
CA SER A 117 3.67 2.35 -14.90
C SER A 117 4.68 3.37 -14.33
N PHE A 118 5.15 3.17 -13.10
CA PHE A 118 6.12 4.04 -12.43
C PHE A 118 7.59 3.56 -12.51
N GLY A 119 7.86 2.49 -13.27
CA GLY A 119 9.17 1.85 -13.40
C GLY A 119 9.42 0.85 -12.28
N THR A 120 9.42 -0.44 -12.63
CA THR A 120 9.62 -1.57 -11.70
C THR A 120 10.94 -1.51 -10.94
N ASP A 121 11.97 -0.91 -11.54
CA ASP A 121 13.33 -0.83 -10.97
C ASP A 121 13.39 -0.03 -9.66
N ARG A 122 12.37 0.77 -9.39
CA ARG A 122 12.28 1.58 -8.17
C ARG A 122 11.60 0.85 -7.02
N ILE A 123 10.91 -0.26 -7.30
CA ILE A 123 10.15 -1.00 -6.30
C ILE A 123 11.06 -2.05 -5.65
N PRO A 124 11.30 -1.99 -4.33
CA PRO A 124 12.02 -3.05 -3.64
C PRO A 124 11.33 -4.39 -3.85
N ASP A 125 12.11 -5.43 -4.12
CA ASP A 125 11.62 -6.79 -4.32
C ASP A 125 10.60 -6.92 -5.47
N ALA A 126 10.70 -6.07 -6.52
CA ALA A 126 9.81 -6.12 -7.68
C ALA A 126 9.68 -7.53 -8.29
N HIS A 127 10.78 -8.30 -8.31
CA HIS A 127 10.79 -9.70 -8.78
C HIS A 127 9.92 -10.62 -7.90
N LEU A 128 9.92 -10.45 -6.58
CA LEU A 128 9.07 -11.22 -5.67
C LEU A 128 7.59 -10.85 -5.84
N LEU A 129 7.31 -9.55 -6.04
CA LEU A 129 5.95 -9.08 -6.31
C LEU A 129 5.42 -9.64 -7.65
N ALA A 130 6.24 -9.63 -8.70
CA ALA A 130 5.90 -10.23 -9.98
C ALA A 130 5.68 -11.76 -9.85
N GLN A 131 6.53 -12.46 -9.09
CA GLN A 131 6.37 -13.88 -8.83
C GLN A 131 5.06 -14.20 -8.09
N ALA A 132 4.70 -13.39 -7.10
CA ALA A 132 3.44 -13.50 -6.36
C ALA A 132 2.23 -13.34 -7.29
N GLU A 133 2.23 -12.31 -8.13
CA GLU A 133 1.16 -12.10 -9.11
C GLU A 133 1.07 -13.27 -10.11
N GLN A 134 2.21 -13.73 -10.64
CA GLN A 134 2.25 -14.86 -11.57
C GLN A 134 1.74 -16.15 -10.91
N SER A 135 2.00 -16.34 -9.62
CA SER A 135 1.46 -17.45 -8.85
C SER A 135 -0.07 -17.39 -8.78
N ALA A 136 -0.64 -16.22 -8.49
CA ALA A 136 -2.08 -16.02 -8.43
C ALA A 136 -2.76 -16.17 -9.81
N LYS A 137 -2.11 -15.70 -10.89
CA LYS A 137 -2.55 -15.90 -12.28
C LYS A 137 -2.63 -17.38 -12.64
N ARG A 138 -1.57 -18.15 -12.38
CA ARG A 138 -1.53 -19.61 -12.65
C ARG A 138 -2.62 -20.39 -11.90
N GLN A 139 -2.95 -19.94 -10.70
CA GLN A 139 -3.99 -20.53 -9.87
C GLN A 139 -5.39 -19.97 -10.15
N LYS A 140 -5.52 -19.00 -11.07
CA LYS A 140 -6.77 -18.29 -11.40
C LYS A 140 -7.50 -17.75 -10.16
N LEU A 141 -6.76 -17.14 -9.24
CA LEU A 141 -7.32 -16.65 -7.99
C LEU A 141 -8.06 -15.31 -8.21
N LYS A 142 -9.30 -15.23 -7.74
CA LYS A 142 -10.04 -13.97 -7.53
C LYS A 142 -10.10 -13.11 -8.80
N ILE A 143 -9.39 -11.99 -8.87
CA ILE A 143 -9.41 -11.13 -10.07
C ILE A 143 -8.89 -11.86 -11.32
N TRP A 144 -8.20 -12.99 -11.14
CA TRP A 144 -7.63 -13.82 -12.20
C TRP A 144 -8.52 -15.04 -12.55
N GLU A 145 -9.72 -15.20 -11.99
CA GLU A 145 -10.62 -16.34 -12.24
C GLU A 145 -10.86 -16.58 -13.75
N ASN A 146 -10.99 -15.48 -14.52
CA ASN A 146 -11.24 -15.49 -15.96
C ASN A 146 -10.03 -15.07 -16.79
N PHE A 147 -8.81 -15.09 -16.21
CA PHE A 147 -7.62 -14.67 -16.93
C PHE A 147 -7.29 -15.62 -18.09
N VAL A 148 -7.13 -15.04 -19.30
CA VAL A 148 -6.63 -15.72 -20.50
C VAL A 148 -5.24 -15.18 -20.82
N GLU A 149 -4.29 -16.09 -21.07
CA GLU A 149 -2.91 -15.74 -21.35
C GLU A 149 -2.82 -14.96 -22.68
N GLY A 150 -2.32 -13.72 -22.62
CA GLY A 150 -2.21 -12.81 -23.77
C GLY A 150 -3.22 -11.65 -23.80
N GLU A 151 -4.21 -11.60 -22.90
CA GLU A 151 -5.08 -10.42 -22.75
C GLU A 151 -4.49 -9.42 -21.75
N GLU A 152 -3.98 -8.29 -22.25
CA GLU A 152 -3.71 -7.12 -21.41
C GLU A 152 -5.03 -6.40 -21.11
N ILE A 153 -5.64 -6.71 -19.96
CA ILE A 153 -6.79 -5.95 -19.45
C ILE A 153 -6.29 -4.55 -19.09
N SER A 154 -6.77 -3.54 -19.81
CA SER A 154 -6.45 -2.13 -19.59
C SER A 154 -6.56 -1.78 -18.11
N THR A 155 -5.44 -1.37 -17.53
CA THR A 155 -5.43 -0.78 -16.19
C THR A 155 -6.27 0.48 -16.26
N GLY A 156 -7.36 0.54 -15.49
CA GLY A 156 -8.07 1.80 -15.24
C GLY A 156 -7.10 2.90 -14.80
N PRO A 157 -7.49 4.18 -14.92
CA PRO A 157 -6.59 5.30 -14.68
C PRO A 157 -5.92 5.15 -13.31
N ALA A 158 -4.59 5.31 -13.29
CA ALA A 158 -3.82 5.30 -12.07
C ALA A 158 -4.37 6.37 -11.14
N THR A 159 -4.98 5.98 -10.02
CA THR A 159 -5.34 6.94 -8.98
C THR A 159 -4.03 7.49 -8.42
N ASP A 160 -3.76 8.77 -8.69
CA ASP A 160 -2.51 9.42 -8.34
C ASP A 160 -2.21 9.21 -6.84
N CYS A 161 -1.15 8.45 -6.56
CA CYS A 161 -0.69 8.15 -5.21
C CYS A 161 -0.07 9.39 -4.50
N TRP A 162 -0.03 10.54 -5.17
CA TRP A 162 0.65 11.75 -4.72
C TRP A 162 -0.15 12.59 -3.71
N GLY A 163 -1.46 12.36 -3.56
CA GLY A 163 -2.34 13.23 -2.76
C GLY A 163 -2.36 12.97 -1.25
N VAL A 164 -1.73 11.91 -0.73
CA VAL A 164 -2.04 11.44 0.64
C VAL A 164 -1.48 12.30 1.78
N LEU A 165 -0.64 13.30 1.47
CA LEU A 165 -0.02 14.19 2.45
C LEU A 165 -0.26 15.68 2.20
N LEU A 166 -0.94 16.06 1.11
CA LEU A 166 -1.03 17.46 0.67
C LEU A 166 -2.41 17.94 0.19
N ASP A 167 -3.43 17.08 0.15
CA ASP A 167 -4.83 17.46 -0.13
C ASP A 167 -5.68 17.50 1.14
#